data_AF-A0AAW2CQ03-F1
#
_entry.id   AF-A0AAW2CQ03-F1
#
_cell.length_a   1.000
_cell.length_b   1.000
_cell.length_c   1.000
_cell.angle_alpha   90.00
_cell.angle_beta   90.00
_cell.angle_gamma   90.00
#
_symmetry.space_group_name_H-M   'P 1'
#
loop_
_entity.id
_entity.type
_entity.pdbx_description
1 polymer ?
#
loop_
_entity_poly.entity_id
_entity_poly.type
_entity_poly.pdbx_seq_one_letter_code
_entity_poly.pdbx_strand_id
1 'polypeptide(L)'
;MATCSIFQALLLFLTLSDLCVQNLSIGVGINYGQIADNLPSPSRVGNLLTSLNISRVKLYDADPNVLLAFSNSNVDFIVGLGNEYLQSMADPIKAQNWIQQYVTPHLPQTKISCILVGNEVFNSNDTQLKSSLLPAMQSVYHTLVNLGLDKQVTVTTAHSLTILGTSYPPSAGTFREDLAQYIQPLLNFHAQINSPFLINAYPYFAYKGSPGQVQLEYVLFQPNQGVTDPNTNLHYDNMLYAQIDAVYSAMKAMGHTDVEVKISETGWPSKGDTDEVGATPENAGLYNGNLLQRIQEKQGTPAKPSTPVDIYVFALFNENLKPGPASERNYGLYYPNGTPVYNIGLQGYLPGFDISASSNNVRHVFSIICVTFTVFLLINKCFDG
;
A
#
# COMPACT_ATOMS: atom_id res chain seq x y z
N MET A 1 9.59 -26.79 -49.83
CA MET A 1 10.28 -25.55 -49.37
C MET A 1 9.34 -24.55 -48.71
N ALA A 2 8.10 -24.35 -49.15
CA ALA A 2 7.15 -23.40 -48.53
C ALA A 2 6.69 -23.77 -47.09
N THR A 3 6.67 -25.05 -46.72
CA THR A 3 6.24 -25.51 -45.39
C THR A 3 7.27 -25.26 -44.28
N CYS A 4 8.55 -25.13 -44.63
CA CYS A 4 9.63 -24.90 -43.66
C CYS A 4 9.71 -23.42 -43.25
N SER A 5 9.41 -22.50 -44.18
CA SER A 5 9.36 -21.06 -43.93
C SER A 5 8.20 -20.64 -43.02
N ILE A 6 7.05 -21.33 -43.09
CA ILE A 6 5.90 -21.08 -42.22
C ILE A 6 6.20 -21.54 -40.79
N PHE A 7 6.92 -22.66 -40.62
CA PHE A 7 7.31 -23.17 -39.32
C PHE A 7 8.36 -22.28 -38.63
N GLN A 8 9.31 -21.72 -39.40
CA GLN A 8 10.27 -20.74 -38.90
C GLN A 8 9.62 -19.40 -38.55
N ALA A 9 8.62 -18.95 -39.30
CA ALA A 9 7.85 -17.76 -38.97
C ALA A 9 7.01 -17.95 -37.70
N LEU A 10 6.36 -19.10 -37.51
CA LEU A 10 5.63 -19.41 -36.27
C LEU A 10 6.55 -19.50 -35.04
N LEU A 11 7.74 -20.08 -35.18
CA LEU A 11 8.73 -20.10 -34.10
C LEU A 11 9.23 -18.70 -33.77
N LEU A 12 9.44 -17.81 -34.76
CA LEU A 12 9.80 -16.42 -34.50
C LEU A 12 8.68 -15.66 -33.77
N PHE A 13 7.41 -15.89 -34.15
CA PHE A 13 6.26 -15.30 -33.46
C PHE A 13 6.09 -15.81 -32.02
N LEU A 14 6.40 -17.09 -31.75
CA LEU A 14 6.40 -17.68 -30.41
C LEU A 14 7.58 -17.18 -29.55
N THR A 15 8.75 -16.89 -30.14
CA THR A 15 9.88 -16.29 -29.41
C THR A 15 9.77 -14.77 -29.23
N LEU A 16 8.94 -14.09 -30.03
CA LEU A 16 8.65 -12.66 -29.89
C LEU A 16 7.49 -12.38 -28.92
N SER A 17 6.62 -13.35 -28.64
CA SER A 17 5.62 -13.23 -27.57
C SER A 17 6.20 -13.34 -26.16
N ASP A 18 7.43 -13.83 -26.02
CA ASP A 18 8.16 -13.89 -24.76
C ASP A 18 9.02 -12.65 -24.47
N LEU A 19 9.02 -11.65 -25.37
CA LEU A 19 9.60 -10.34 -25.07
C LEU A 19 8.60 -9.46 -24.30
N CYS A 20 8.83 -9.41 -22.98
CA CYS A 20 8.38 -8.38 -22.06
C CYS A 20 6.89 -8.37 -21.67
N VAL A 21 6.44 -9.41 -20.97
CA VAL A 21 5.69 -9.15 -19.72
C VAL A 21 6.68 -9.37 -18.59
N GLN A 22 7.43 -8.33 -18.23
CA GLN A 22 8.05 -8.33 -16.91
C GLN A 22 6.90 -8.41 -15.91
N ASN A 23 6.70 -9.58 -15.29
CA ASN A 23 5.88 -9.69 -14.10
C ASN A 23 6.61 -8.92 -12.99
N LEU A 24 6.49 -7.60 -13.02
CA LEU A 24 7.11 -6.66 -12.11
C LEU A 24 6.61 -7.01 -10.71
N SER A 25 7.52 -7.47 -9.86
CA SER A 25 7.29 -7.40 -8.42
C SER A 25 7.25 -5.94 -8.09
N ILE A 26 6.05 -5.45 -7.78
CA ILE A 26 5.88 -4.08 -7.36
C ILE A 26 6.41 -4.07 -5.93
N GLY A 27 7.63 -3.56 -5.72
CA GLY A 27 8.25 -3.43 -4.40
C GLY A 27 7.50 -2.50 -3.44
N VAL A 28 6.31 -2.04 -3.82
CA VAL A 28 5.42 -1.17 -3.05
C VAL A 28 4.49 -1.98 -2.17
N GLY A 29 4.09 -1.38 -1.07
CA GLY A 29 2.91 -1.80 -0.34
C GLY A 29 1.61 -1.25 -0.94
N ILE A 30 0.49 -1.86 -0.57
CA ILE A 30 -0.84 -1.37 -0.88
C ILE A 30 -1.67 -1.24 0.40
N ASN A 31 -2.41 -0.15 0.53
CA ASN A 31 -3.41 -0.01 1.59
C ASN A 31 -4.66 -0.81 1.18
N TYR A 32 -5.05 -1.78 2.01
CA TYR A 32 -6.29 -2.52 1.84
C TYR A 32 -7.34 -1.95 2.79
N GLY A 33 -7.99 -0.87 2.35
CA GLY A 33 -9.12 -0.27 3.05
C GLY A 33 -10.39 -1.13 2.94
N GLN A 34 -11.19 -1.13 4.01
CA GLN A 34 -12.37 -1.98 4.16
C GLN A 34 -13.65 -1.19 4.48
N ILE A 35 -13.65 0.14 4.30
CA ILE A 35 -14.83 0.98 4.56
C ILE A 35 -15.77 0.95 3.33
N ALA A 36 -16.33 -0.24 3.09
CA ALA A 36 -17.24 -0.53 1.98
C ALA A 36 -18.08 -1.78 2.25
N ASP A 37 -19.24 -1.87 1.60
CA ASP A 37 -20.18 -3.02 1.71
C ASP A 37 -20.17 -3.95 0.48
N ASN A 38 -19.33 -3.67 -0.52
CA ASN A 38 -19.32 -4.35 -1.82
C ASN A 38 -17.97 -4.95 -2.21
N LEU A 39 -17.02 -5.04 -1.27
CA LEU A 39 -15.67 -5.57 -1.53
C LEU A 39 -15.68 -7.09 -1.75
N PRO A 40 -14.70 -7.64 -2.51
CA PRO A 40 -14.46 -9.07 -2.59
C PRO A 40 -14.14 -9.66 -1.21
N SER A 41 -14.36 -10.97 -1.06
CA SER A 41 -13.89 -11.69 0.13
C SER A 41 -12.37 -11.63 0.25
N PRO A 42 -11.79 -11.68 1.46
CA PRO A 42 -10.35 -11.61 1.65
C PRO A 42 -9.55 -12.65 0.85
N SER A 43 -10.06 -13.87 0.68
CA SER A 43 -9.42 -14.90 -0.15
C SER A 43 -9.36 -14.51 -1.63
N ARG A 44 -10.39 -13.85 -2.16
CA ARG A 44 -10.38 -13.33 -3.54
C ARG A 44 -9.40 -12.17 -3.67
N VAL A 45 -9.31 -11.32 -2.65
CA VAL A 45 -8.29 -10.26 -2.58
C VAL A 45 -6.88 -10.85 -2.58
N GLY A 46 -6.64 -11.96 -1.86
CA GLY A 46 -5.36 -12.66 -1.90
C GLY A 46 -4.95 -13.14 -3.30
N ASN A 47 -5.90 -13.65 -4.08
CA ASN A 47 -5.66 -14.02 -5.48
C ASN A 47 -5.32 -12.80 -6.35
N LEU A 48 -6.04 -11.68 -6.16
CA LEU A 48 -5.75 -10.43 -6.86
C LEU A 48 -4.35 -9.93 -6.54
N LEU A 49 -3.99 -9.82 -5.26
CA LEU A 49 -2.66 -9.36 -4.84
C LEU A 49 -1.54 -10.25 -5.40
N THR A 50 -1.76 -11.58 -5.40
CA THR A 50 -0.82 -12.53 -6.01
C THR A 50 -0.65 -12.28 -7.50
N SER A 51 -1.75 -12.05 -8.24
CA SER A 51 -1.70 -11.74 -9.68
C SER A 51 -1.00 -10.41 -9.98
N LEU A 52 -1.05 -9.47 -9.04
CA LEU A 52 -0.39 -8.17 -9.12
C LEU A 52 1.06 -8.20 -8.61
N ASN A 53 1.53 -9.35 -8.12
CA ASN A 53 2.82 -9.50 -7.47
C ASN A 53 3.04 -8.49 -6.32
N ILE A 54 1.96 -8.20 -5.58
CA ILE A 54 1.97 -7.35 -4.39
C ILE A 54 2.04 -8.27 -3.17
N SER A 55 3.12 -8.13 -2.40
CA SER A 55 3.36 -8.94 -1.20
C SER A 55 3.43 -8.12 0.08
N ARG A 56 2.99 -6.86 0.05
CA ARG A 56 3.03 -5.94 1.20
C ARG A 56 1.69 -5.24 1.32
N VAL A 57 1.01 -5.41 2.44
CA VAL A 57 -0.33 -4.87 2.67
C VAL A 57 -0.37 -4.11 3.98
N LYS A 58 -1.00 -2.94 3.99
CA LYS A 58 -1.36 -2.23 5.21
C LYS A 58 -2.87 -2.33 5.42
N LEU A 59 -3.27 -2.82 6.59
CA LEU A 59 -4.63 -2.80 7.11
C LEU A 59 -4.77 -1.66 8.12
N TYR A 60 -5.97 -1.11 8.23
CA TYR A 60 -6.31 -0.07 9.21
C TYR A 60 -6.79 -0.63 10.55
N ASP A 61 -6.99 -1.94 10.60
CA ASP A 61 -7.33 -2.73 11.78
C ASP A 61 -6.47 -4.01 11.81
N ALA A 62 -6.89 -4.96 12.64
CA ALA A 62 -6.34 -6.31 12.69
C ALA A 62 -7.46 -7.35 12.49
N ASP A 63 -8.24 -7.23 11.40
CA ASP A 63 -9.35 -8.14 11.09
C ASP A 63 -8.87 -9.60 11.00
N PRO A 64 -9.29 -10.49 11.94
CA PRO A 64 -8.85 -11.88 11.95
C PRO A 64 -9.34 -12.66 10.72
N ASN A 65 -10.43 -12.25 10.07
CA ASN A 65 -10.92 -12.90 8.86
C ASN A 65 -9.98 -12.65 7.69
N VAL A 66 -9.46 -11.42 7.57
CA VAL A 66 -8.45 -11.08 6.57
C VAL A 66 -7.17 -11.83 6.89
N LEU A 67 -6.63 -11.69 8.10
CA LEU A 67 -5.36 -12.30 8.47
C LEU A 67 -5.38 -13.83 8.30
N LEU A 68 -6.50 -14.50 8.62
CA LEU A 68 -6.67 -15.94 8.41
C LEU A 68 -6.71 -16.31 6.92
N ALA A 69 -7.37 -15.52 6.08
CA ALA A 69 -7.45 -15.78 4.64
C ALA A 69 -6.09 -15.71 3.92
N PHE A 70 -5.11 -15.03 4.53
CA PHE A 70 -3.73 -14.93 4.05
C PHE A 70 -2.75 -15.87 4.76
N SER A 71 -3.25 -16.82 5.55
CA SER A 71 -2.44 -17.85 6.22
C SER A 71 -1.62 -18.66 5.21
N ASN A 72 -0.32 -18.81 5.49
CA ASN A 72 0.70 -19.43 4.65
C ASN A 72 0.93 -18.72 3.29
N SER A 73 0.45 -17.49 3.13
CA SER A 73 0.83 -16.64 1.99
C SER A 73 2.19 -15.99 2.22
N ASN A 74 2.74 -15.38 1.17
CA ASN A 74 3.96 -14.57 1.27
C ASN A 74 3.69 -13.09 1.53
N VAL A 75 2.43 -12.70 1.73
CA VAL A 75 2.04 -11.31 1.99
C VAL A 75 2.45 -10.91 3.41
N ASP A 76 3.17 -9.81 3.50
CA ASP A 76 3.57 -9.15 4.74
C ASP A 76 2.60 -8.03 5.11
N PHE A 77 2.15 -8.03 6.37
CA PHE A 77 1.13 -7.12 6.88
C PHE A 77 1.69 -6.10 7.86
N ILE A 78 1.33 -4.84 7.62
CA ILE A 78 1.16 -3.83 8.66
C ILE A 78 -0.30 -3.92 9.12
N VAL A 79 -0.55 -4.11 10.41
CA VAL A 79 -1.90 -4.09 11.00
C VAL A 79 -2.11 -2.83 11.83
N GLY A 80 -3.33 -2.29 11.81
CA GLY A 80 -3.69 -1.08 12.52
C GLY A 80 -4.21 -1.35 13.93
N LEU A 81 -3.76 -0.56 14.89
CA LEU A 81 -4.41 -0.37 16.18
C LEU A 81 -5.08 1.01 16.15
N GLY A 82 -6.40 1.03 16.07
CA GLY A 82 -7.20 2.23 15.85
C GLY A 82 -7.06 3.31 16.93
N ASN A 83 -7.34 4.56 16.55
CA ASN A 83 -7.22 5.72 17.45
C ASN A 83 -8.08 5.58 18.72
N GLU A 84 -9.23 4.90 18.61
CA GLU A 84 -10.16 4.61 19.70
C GLU A 84 -9.55 3.78 20.84
N TYR A 85 -8.48 3.03 20.56
CA TYR A 85 -7.80 2.21 21.56
C TYR A 85 -6.72 2.97 22.33
N LEU A 86 -6.18 4.08 21.80
CA LEU A 86 -4.96 4.72 22.29
C LEU A 86 -4.99 5.02 23.80
N GLN A 87 -6.09 5.58 24.31
CA GLN A 87 -6.21 5.89 25.74
C GLN A 87 -6.12 4.64 26.61
N SER A 88 -6.72 3.52 26.18
CA SER A 88 -6.72 2.26 26.92
C SER A 88 -5.40 1.50 26.81
N MET A 89 -4.65 1.69 25.71
CA MET A 89 -3.42 0.93 25.43
C MET A 89 -2.23 1.40 26.26
N ALA A 90 -2.33 2.53 26.95
CA ALA A 90 -1.37 2.90 27.98
C ALA A 90 -1.34 1.89 29.15
N ASP A 91 -2.40 1.10 29.34
CA ASP A 91 -2.43 -0.03 30.28
C ASP A 91 -1.76 -1.27 29.64
N PRO A 92 -0.64 -1.78 30.21
CA PRO A 92 0.05 -2.96 29.71
C PRO A 92 -0.83 -4.20 29.60
N ILE A 93 -1.81 -4.38 30.49
CA ILE A 93 -2.71 -5.53 30.46
C ILE A 93 -3.63 -5.44 29.24
N LYS A 94 -4.09 -4.22 28.89
CA LYS A 94 -4.92 -4.00 27.71
C LYS A 94 -4.13 -4.20 26.42
N ALA A 95 -2.89 -3.70 26.36
CA ALA A 95 -1.99 -3.95 25.23
C ALA A 95 -1.69 -5.44 25.05
N GLN A 96 -1.41 -6.15 26.15
CA GLN A 96 -1.22 -7.60 26.13
C GLN A 96 -2.43 -8.35 25.60
N ASN A 97 -3.63 -8.04 26.11
CA ASN A 97 -4.85 -8.68 25.66
C ASN A 97 -5.11 -8.43 24.17
N TRP A 98 -4.87 -7.20 23.70
CA TRP A 98 -5.04 -6.87 22.27
C TRP A 98 -4.07 -7.68 21.39
N ILE A 99 -2.78 -7.73 21.73
CA ILE A 99 -1.78 -8.50 20.96
C ILE A 99 -2.12 -9.99 20.96
N GLN A 100 -2.48 -10.56 22.13
CA GLN A 100 -2.85 -11.97 22.24
C GLN A 100 -4.13 -12.33 21.50
N GLN A 101 -5.04 -11.36 21.34
CA GLN A 101 -6.30 -11.58 20.63
C GLN A 101 -6.16 -11.41 19.11
N TYR A 102 -5.41 -10.40 18.65
CA TYR A 102 -5.45 -9.97 17.25
C TYR A 102 -4.15 -10.22 16.46
N VAL A 103 -3.03 -10.48 17.13
CA VAL A 103 -1.72 -10.65 16.46
C VAL A 103 -1.17 -12.06 16.65
N THR A 104 -0.96 -12.49 17.90
CA THR A 104 -0.34 -13.78 18.22
C THR A 104 -1.03 -14.98 17.56
N PRO A 105 -2.37 -15.08 17.48
CA PRO A 105 -3.03 -16.25 16.90
C PRO A 105 -2.74 -16.48 15.41
N HIS A 106 -2.26 -15.45 14.70
CA HIS A 106 -1.96 -15.51 13.28
C HIS A 106 -0.48 -15.78 12.99
N LEU A 107 0.40 -15.63 13.97
CA LEU A 107 1.84 -15.86 13.82
C LEU A 107 2.20 -17.34 14.06
N PRO A 108 3.11 -17.92 13.25
CA PRO A 108 3.84 -17.32 12.13
C PRO A 108 3.16 -17.51 10.77
N GLN A 109 1.98 -18.14 10.69
CA GLN A 109 1.37 -18.54 9.43
C GLN A 109 1.03 -17.33 8.54
N THR A 110 0.59 -16.23 9.12
CA THR A 110 0.42 -14.94 8.43
C THR A 110 1.55 -14.02 8.85
N LYS A 111 2.27 -13.43 7.89
CA LYS A 111 3.39 -12.53 8.19
C LYS A 111 2.84 -11.18 8.62
N ILE A 112 2.93 -10.87 9.90
CA ILE A 112 2.67 -9.53 10.44
C ILE A 112 4.02 -8.97 10.86
N SER A 113 4.52 -7.94 10.17
CA SER A 113 5.82 -7.33 10.44
C SER A 113 5.73 -6.02 11.22
N CYS A 114 4.53 -5.43 11.32
CA CYS A 114 4.36 -4.14 11.98
C CYS A 114 2.98 -3.96 12.60
N ILE A 115 2.93 -3.36 13.78
CA ILE A 115 1.72 -2.77 14.38
C ILE A 115 1.80 -1.25 14.23
N LEU A 116 0.83 -0.68 13.53
CA LEU A 116 0.64 0.77 13.37
C LEU A 116 -0.28 1.28 14.48
N VAL A 117 0.30 1.92 15.51
CA VAL A 117 -0.43 2.43 16.68
C VAL A 117 -0.94 3.84 16.37
N GLY A 118 -2.23 3.93 16.08
CA GLY A 118 -2.90 5.15 15.66
C GLY A 118 -2.53 5.59 14.24
N ASN A 119 -3.41 6.40 13.66
CA ASN A 119 -3.27 7.00 12.33
C ASN A 119 -3.68 8.47 12.37
N GLU A 120 -2.79 9.35 11.96
CA GLU A 120 -2.98 10.81 11.90
C GLU A 120 -3.49 11.45 13.19
N VAL A 121 -3.07 10.93 14.34
CA VAL A 121 -3.57 11.32 15.68
C VAL A 121 -3.53 12.83 15.93
N PHE A 122 -2.51 13.52 15.39
CA PHE A 122 -2.31 14.95 15.57
C PHE A 122 -3.25 15.84 14.75
N ASN A 123 -4.06 15.29 13.85
CA ASN A 123 -5.15 16.01 13.18
C ASN A 123 -6.33 16.33 14.10
N SER A 124 -6.46 15.59 15.21
CA SER A 124 -7.50 15.87 16.20
C SER A 124 -7.18 17.10 17.05
N ASN A 125 -8.21 17.75 17.60
CA ASN A 125 -8.05 18.74 18.67
C ASN A 125 -8.10 18.11 20.08
N ASP A 126 -8.30 16.80 20.16
CA ASP A 126 -8.34 16.05 21.42
C ASP A 126 -6.92 15.92 22.01
N THR A 127 -6.66 16.71 23.05
CA THR A 127 -5.37 16.72 23.75
C THR A 127 -5.09 15.39 24.46
N GLN A 128 -6.13 14.73 24.98
CA GLN A 128 -5.99 13.44 25.64
C GLN A 128 -5.59 12.35 24.65
N LEU A 129 -6.16 12.36 23.45
CA LEU A 129 -5.78 11.46 22.38
C LEU A 129 -4.32 11.66 21.97
N LYS A 130 -3.88 12.92 21.78
CA LYS A 130 -2.48 13.26 21.46
C LYS A 130 -1.51 12.77 22.53
N SER A 131 -1.82 13.01 23.80
CA SER A 131 -0.98 12.58 24.92
C SER A 131 -0.94 11.06 25.13
N SER A 132 -1.92 10.33 24.60
CA SER A 132 -2.01 8.87 24.75
C SER A 132 -1.17 8.09 23.73
N LEU A 133 -0.76 8.72 22.63
CA LEU A 133 -0.09 8.03 21.52
C LEU A 133 1.23 7.36 21.95
N LEU A 134 2.16 8.14 22.53
CA LEU A 134 3.46 7.58 22.93
C LEU A 134 3.33 6.50 24.02
N PRO A 135 2.56 6.70 25.11
CA PRO A 135 2.32 5.63 26.10
C PRO A 135 1.75 4.35 25.49
N ALA A 136 0.79 4.47 24.55
CA ALA A 136 0.24 3.32 23.84
C ALA A 136 1.33 2.59 23.01
N MET A 137 2.13 3.32 22.24
CA MET A 137 3.24 2.75 21.47
C MET A 137 4.25 2.03 22.37
N GLN A 138 4.62 2.65 23.49
CA GLN A 138 5.53 2.05 24.47
C GLN A 138 4.95 0.76 25.04
N SER A 139 3.69 0.76 25.47
CA SER A 139 3.02 -0.41 26.04
C SER A 139 2.94 -1.58 25.05
N VAL A 140 2.57 -1.31 23.79
CA VAL A 140 2.56 -2.30 22.70
C VAL A 140 3.96 -2.86 22.46
N TYR A 141 4.98 -2.00 22.38
CA TYR A 141 6.37 -2.44 22.18
C TYR A 141 6.88 -3.31 23.33
N HIS A 142 6.71 -2.90 24.58
CA HIS A 142 7.14 -3.69 25.74
C HIS A 142 6.42 -5.03 25.80
N THR A 143 5.15 -5.08 25.41
CA THR A 143 4.40 -6.34 25.30
C THR A 143 5.03 -7.26 24.27
N LEU A 144 5.39 -6.76 23.08
CA LEU A 144 6.08 -7.56 22.06
C LEU A 144 7.44 -8.06 22.56
N VAL A 145 8.21 -7.23 23.27
CA VAL A 145 9.47 -7.64 23.91
C VAL A 145 9.24 -8.78 24.90
N ASN A 146 8.25 -8.65 25.78
CA ASN A 146 7.91 -9.67 26.78
C ASN A 146 7.47 -11.01 26.16
N LEU A 147 6.87 -10.96 24.97
CA LEU A 147 6.48 -12.14 24.19
C LEU A 147 7.60 -12.66 23.28
N GLY A 148 8.75 -11.99 23.22
CA GLY A 148 9.86 -12.34 22.31
C GLY A 148 9.58 -12.08 20.83
N LEU A 149 8.64 -11.18 20.53
CA LEU A 149 8.17 -10.85 19.18
C LEU A 149 8.77 -9.54 18.63
N ASP A 150 9.52 -8.76 19.42
CA ASP A 150 10.05 -7.44 19.05
C ASP A 150 11.05 -7.48 17.87
N LYS A 151 11.62 -8.65 17.56
CA LYS A 151 12.48 -8.84 16.38
C LYS A 151 11.72 -9.17 15.10
N GLN A 152 10.45 -9.57 15.24
CA GLN A 152 9.58 -9.92 14.12
C GLN A 152 8.57 -8.80 13.82
N VAL A 153 8.04 -8.17 14.86
CA VAL A 153 6.95 -7.19 14.78
C VAL A 153 7.45 -5.84 15.27
N THR A 154 7.55 -4.88 14.37
CA THR A 154 7.92 -3.49 14.69
C THR A 154 6.70 -2.70 15.18
N VAL A 155 6.94 -1.64 15.96
CA VAL A 155 5.90 -0.68 16.37
C VAL A 155 6.20 0.68 15.76
N THR A 156 5.20 1.30 15.14
CA THR A 156 5.29 2.66 14.60
C THR A 156 3.92 3.34 14.66
N THR A 157 3.83 4.56 14.14
CA THR A 157 2.59 5.35 13.98
C THR A 157 2.70 6.13 12.67
N ALA A 158 1.56 6.52 12.09
CA ALA A 158 1.50 7.27 10.84
C ALA A 158 0.98 8.69 11.06
N HIS A 159 1.60 9.65 10.38
CA HIS A 159 1.26 11.07 10.51
C HIS A 159 0.86 11.70 9.18
N SER A 160 -0.19 12.52 9.22
CA SER A 160 -0.49 13.46 8.13
C SER A 160 0.62 14.51 8.03
N LEU A 161 0.88 15.05 6.83
CA LEU A 161 1.85 16.14 6.66
C LEU A 161 1.43 17.47 7.31
N THR A 162 0.20 17.58 7.81
CA THR A 162 -0.30 18.72 8.61
C THR A 162 0.46 18.93 9.93
N ILE A 163 1.30 17.98 10.33
CA ILE A 163 2.21 18.12 11.47
C ILE A 163 3.37 19.09 11.19
N LEU A 164 3.64 19.40 9.92
CA LEU A 164 4.66 20.37 9.52
C LEU A 164 4.15 21.79 9.72
N GLY A 165 5.02 22.66 10.24
CA GLY A 165 4.82 24.10 10.29
C GLY A 165 5.35 24.74 9.02
N THR A 166 6.67 24.74 8.86
CA THR A 166 7.34 25.14 7.61
C THR A 166 7.66 23.90 6.78
N SER A 167 7.41 23.95 5.47
CA SER A 167 7.74 22.87 4.53
C SER A 167 8.32 23.37 3.20
N TYR A 168 8.41 24.69 3.01
CA TYR A 168 9.01 25.31 1.84
C TYR A 168 10.01 26.42 2.24
N PRO A 169 11.25 26.40 1.70
CA PRO A 169 11.82 25.31 0.92
C PRO A 169 12.01 24.03 1.78
N PRO A 170 12.15 22.83 1.19
CA PRO A 170 12.25 21.58 1.95
C PRO A 170 13.30 21.58 3.06
N SER A 171 14.47 22.18 2.83
CA SER A 171 15.55 22.31 3.83
C SER A 171 15.18 23.14 5.07
N ALA A 172 14.13 23.96 4.99
CA ALA A 172 13.61 24.75 6.10
C ALA A 172 12.49 24.01 6.86
N GLY A 173 12.26 22.73 6.55
CA GLY A 173 11.25 21.90 7.18
C GLY A 173 11.30 21.97 8.71
N THR A 174 10.15 22.23 9.34
CA THR A 174 9.97 22.20 10.80
C THR A 174 8.63 21.56 11.13
N PHE A 175 8.56 20.86 12.26
CA PHE A 175 7.27 20.48 12.83
C PHE A 175 6.60 21.70 13.46
N ARG A 176 5.27 21.68 13.55
CA ARG A 176 4.51 22.72 14.23
C ARG A 176 4.94 22.82 15.70
N GLU A 177 5.10 24.04 16.17
CA GLU A 177 5.54 24.33 17.54
C GLU A 177 4.59 23.76 18.60
N ASP A 178 3.28 23.81 18.36
CA ASP A 178 2.27 23.29 19.30
C ASP A 178 2.32 21.75 19.44
N LEU A 179 2.90 21.05 18.46
CA LEU A 179 3.07 19.60 18.46
C LEU A 179 4.45 19.15 18.94
N ALA A 180 5.42 20.06 19.08
CA ALA A 180 6.81 19.73 19.42
C ALA A 180 6.92 18.91 20.71
N GLN A 181 6.08 19.22 21.71
CA GLN A 181 6.01 18.49 22.99
C GLN A 181 5.64 17.01 22.84
N TYR A 182 4.92 16.63 21.77
CA TYR A 182 4.53 15.25 21.49
C TYR A 182 5.50 14.59 20.50
N ILE A 183 5.96 15.32 19.50
CA ILE A 183 6.82 14.79 18.44
C ILE A 183 8.24 14.51 18.94
N GLN A 184 8.84 15.38 19.76
CA GLN A 184 10.20 15.14 20.29
C GLN A 184 10.33 13.79 21.01
N PRO A 185 9.48 13.45 22.00
CA PRO A 185 9.60 12.17 22.68
C PRO A 185 9.19 10.99 21.79
N LEU A 186 8.34 11.18 20.77
CA LEU A 186 8.07 10.16 19.76
C LEU A 186 9.31 9.86 18.91
N LEU A 187 10.02 10.87 18.42
CA LEU A 187 11.26 10.68 17.66
C LEU A 187 12.34 9.99 18.49
N ASN A 188 12.49 10.36 19.77
CA ASN A 188 13.37 9.67 20.71
C ASN A 188 13.01 8.18 20.82
N PHE A 189 11.72 7.86 20.88
CA PHE A 189 11.26 6.48 20.96
C PHE A 189 11.51 5.71 19.67
N HIS A 190 11.22 6.28 18.50
CA HIS A 190 11.55 5.70 17.20
C HIS A 190 13.04 5.37 17.08
N ALA A 191 13.92 6.30 17.48
CA ALA A 191 15.36 6.09 17.52
C ALA A 191 15.75 4.95 18.48
N GLN A 192 15.17 4.92 19.68
CA GLN A 192 15.45 3.89 20.69
C GLN A 192 15.11 2.48 20.20
N ILE A 193 13.98 2.30 19.50
CA ILE A 193 13.51 0.99 19.04
C ILE A 193 13.90 0.69 17.59
N ASN A 194 14.63 1.60 16.93
CA ASN A 194 15.01 1.52 15.52
C ASN A 194 13.79 1.29 14.59
N SER A 195 12.71 2.05 14.81
CA SER A 195 11.50 1.99 13.97
C SER A 195 11.38 3.22 13.06
N PRO A 196 10.78 3.06 11.87
CA PRO A 196 10.61 4.18 10.94
C PRO A 196 9.53 5.15 11.44
N PHE A 197 9.62 6.40 11.04
CA PHE A 197 8.60 7.42 11.16
C PHE A 197 7.72 7.40 9.89
N LEU A 198 6.45 7.00 10.02
CA LEU A 198 5.57 6.91 8.85
C LEU A 198 4.81 8.20 8.59
N ILE A 199 4.70 8.57 7.31
CA ILE A 199 3.91 9.72 6.87
C ILE A 199 2.89 9.33 5.80
N ASN A 200 1.74 9.99 5.86
CA ASN A 200 0.72 10.01 4.83
C ASN A 200 0.93 11.28 3.99
N ALA A 201 1.45 11.12 2.77
CA ALA A 201 1.93 12.21 1.94
C ALA A 201 1.16 12.26 0.61
N TYR A 202 0.41 13.34 0.40
CA TYR A 202 -0.48 13.49 -0.75
C TYR A 202 -0.22 14.83 -1.46
N PRO A 203 0.58 14.85 -2.54
CA PRO A 203 0.73 16.02 -3.42
C PRO A 203 -0.61 16.55 -3.95
N TYR A 204 -1.60 15.67 -4.11
CA TYR A 204 -2.97 16.01 -4.50
C TYR A 204 -3.56 17.15 -3.66
N PHE A 205 -3.42 17.13 -2.32
CA PHE A 205 -4.04 18.15 -1.47
C PHE A 205 -3.42 19.54 -1.67
N ALA A 206 -2.11 19.62 -1.95
CA ALA A 206 -1.46 20.88 -2.27
C ALA A 206 -1.96 21.45 -3.61
N TYR A 207 -2.12 20.59 -4.62
CA TYR A 207 -2.69 21.00 -5.90
C TYR A 207 -4.15 21.42 -5.78
N LYS A 208 -5.00 20.62 -5.12
CA LYS A 208 -6.41 20.96 -4.85
C LYS A 208 -6.53 22.31 -4.14
N GLY A 209 -5.68 22.58 -3.16
CA GLY A 209 -5.72 23.82 -2.38
C GLY A 209 -5.22 25.06 -3.13
N SER A 210 -4.40 24.91 -4.17
CA SER A 210 -3.79 26.03 -4.90
C SER A 210 -3.47 25.69 -6.37
N PRO A 211 -4.46 25.34 -7.19
CA PRO A 211 -4.23 24.82 -8.55
C PRO A 211 -3.61 25.86 -9.52
N GLY A 212 -3.70 27.15 -9.20
CA GLY A 212 -3.05 28.23 -9.96
C GLY A 212 -1.60 28.51 -9.56
N GLN A 213 -1.11 27.93 -8.45
CA GLN A 213 0.25 28.14 -7.94
C GLN A 213 1.09 26.85 -7.99
N VAL A 214 0.44 25.71 -7.74
CA VAL A 214 1.07 24.39 -7.81
C VAL A 214 0.90 23.86 -9.22
N GLN A 215 2.01 23.71 -9.95
CA GLN A 215 1.99 23.13 -11.29
C GLN A 215 1.54 21.67 -11.23
N LEU A 216 0.62 21.29 -12.12
CA LEU A 216 0.07 19.94 -12.15
C LEU A 216 1.16 18.91 -12.47
N GLU A 217 2.07 19.25 -13.39
CA GLU A 217 3.17 18.38 -13.80
C GLU A 217 4.11 18.04 -12.63
N TYR A 218 4.34 19.01 -11.74
CA TYR A 218 5.19 18.86 -10.56
C TYR A 218 4.60 17.90 -9.51
N VAL A 219 3.28 17.82 -9.40
CA VAL A 219 2.61 16.89 -8.47
C VAL A 219 2.27 15.55 -9.11
N LEU A 220 2.36 15.41 -10.44
CA LEU A 220 2.13 14.17 -11.18
C LEU A 220 3.42 13.47 -11.65
N PHE A 221 4.61 13.92 -11.21
CA PHE A 221 5.91 13.41 -11.66
C PHE A 221 6.15 13.53 -13.18
N GLN A 222 5.46 14.46 -13.84
CA GLN A 222 5.63 14.74 -15.27
C GLN A 222 6.81 15.70 -15.49
N PRO A 223 7.40 15.77 -16.70
CA PRO A 223 8.45 16.72 -17.00
C PRO A 223 8.03 18.16 -16.69
N ASN A 224 8.80 18.85 -15.86
CA ASN A 224 8.53 20.23 -15.44
C ASN A 224 9.86 20.93 -15.09
N GLN A 225 9.80 22.22 -14.75
CA GLN A 225 11.00 23.00 -14.39
C GLN A 225 11.57 22.66 -13.01
N GLY A 226 10.83 21.92 -12.19
CA GLY A 226 11.17 21.59 -10.81
C GLY A 226 11.26 22.81 -9.91
N VAL A 227 11.72 22.58 -8.68
CA VAL A 227 12.01 23.62 -7.71
C VAL A 227 13.38 23.37 -7.10
N THR A 228 14.24 24.38 -7.15
CA THR A 228 15.56 24.32 -6.51
C THR A 228 15.47 24.94 -5.13
N ASP A 229 15.86 24.17 -4.12
CA ASP A 229 15.96 24.64 -2.75
C ASP A 229 17.11 25.65 -2.61
N PRO A 230 16.86 26.90 -2.19
CA PRO A 230 17.87 27.95 -2.17
C PRO A 230 18.94 27.77 -1.08
N ASN A 231 18.68 26.96 -0.06
CA ASN A 231 19.63 26.75 1.04
C ASN A 231 20.57 25.57 0.76
N THR A 232 20.11 24.57 0.02
CA THR A 232 20.88 23.35 -0.24
C THR A 232 21.30 23.16 -1.70
N ASN A 233 20.72 23.94 -2.63
CA ASN A 233 20.80 23.76 -4.08
C ASN A 233 20.29 22.39 -4.57
N LEU A 234 19.56 21.65 -3.74
CA LEU A 234 18.92 20.41 -4.15
C LEU A 234 17.75 20.73 -5.08
N HIS A 235 17.67 20.01 -6.19
CA HIS A 235 16.63 20.17 -7.18
C HIS A 235 15.56 19.09 -7.00
N TYR A 236 14.32 19.52 -6.84
CA TYR A 236 13.15 18.66 -6.73
C TYR A 236 12.36 18.75 -8.03
N ASP A 237 12.30 17.66 -8.78
CA ASP A 237 11.47 17.55 -9.99
C ASP A 237 10.02 17.16 -9.67
N ASN A 238 9.72 16.81 -8.41
CA ASN A 238 8.39 16.43 -7.97
C ASN A 238 8.12 16.81 -6.50
N MET A 239 6.85 17.01 -6.17
CA MET A 239 6.43 17.44 -4.84
C MET A 239 6.57 16.36 -3.76
N LEU A 240 6.35 15.08 -4.07
CA LEU A 240 6.41 14.03 -3.05
C LEU A 240 7.81 13.98 -2.42
N TYR A 241 8.87 14.08 -3.23
CA TYR A 241 10.25 14.06 -2.73
C TYR A 241 10.56 15.32 -1.91
N ALA A 242 10.05 16.48 -2.33
CA ALA A 242 10.14 17.70 -1.54
C ALA A 242 9.45 17.58 -0.17
N GLN A 243 8.27 16.94 -0.12
CA GLN A 243 7.55 16.70 1.14
C GLN A 243 8.30 15.75 2.07
N ILE A 244 8.90 14.68 1.53
CA ILE A 244 9.72 13.74 2.31
C ILE A 244 10.94 14.45 2.91
N ASP A 245 11.66 15.22 2.10
CA ASP A 245 12.86 15.93 2.55
C ASP A 245 12.55 17.09 3.51
N ALA A 246 11.33 17.66 3.44
CA ALA A 246 10.84 18.58 4.46
C ALA A 246 10.65 17.88 5.81
N VAL A 247 10.14 16.65 5.84
CA VAL A 247 10.03 15.85 7.08
C VAL A 247 11.41 15.49 7.62
N TYR A 248 12.35 15.05 6.78
CA TYR A 248 13.73 14.82 7.21
C TYR A 248 14.38 16.07 7.79
N SER A 249 14.15 17.24 7.19
CA SER A 249 14.67 18.52 7.69
C SER A 249 14.04 18.88 9.03
N ALA A 250 12.74 18.64 9.21
CA ALA A 250 12.04 18.85 10.48
C ALA A 250 12.57 17.94 11.60
N MET A 251 12.83 16.66 11.30
CA MET A 251 13.44 15.72 12.25
C MET A 251 14.86 16.14 12.62
N LYS A 252 15.65 16.58 11.62
CA LYS A 252 17.00 17.10 11.83
C LYS A 252 17.01 18.32 12.75
N ALA A 253 16.04 19.22 12.60
CA ALA A 253 15.88 20.38 13.48
C ALA A 253 15.57 19.99 14.94
N MET A 254 15.00 18.80 15.16
CA MET A 254 14.75 18.20 16.47
C MET A 254 15.88 17.26 16.93
N GLY A 255 17.03 17.27 16.24
CA GLY A 255 18.22 16.48 16.61
C GLY A 255 18.24 15.05 16.09
N HIS A 256 17.30 14.65 15.23
CA HIS A 256 17.19 13.29 14.70
C HIS A 256 17.59 13.21 13.23
N THR A 257 18.64 12.43 12.96
CA THR A 257 19.09 12.07 11.59
C THR A 257 19.15 10.55 11.39
N ASP A 258 18.80 9.82 12.44
CA ASP A 258 18.93 8.39 12.67
C ASP A 258 17.61 7.62 12.50
N VAL A 259 16.49 8.35 12.37
CA VAL A 259 15.16 7.76 12.12
C VAL A 259 14.83 7.85 10.62
N GLU A 260 14.47 6.73 10.02
CA GLU A 260 14.06 6.64 8.62
C GLU A 260 12.61 7.13 8.44
N VAL A 261 12.33 7.85 7.35
CA VAL A 261 10.97 8.21 6.93
C VAL A 261 10.49 7.24 5.87
N LYS A 262 9.29 6.69 6.06
CA LYS A 262 8.60 5.86 5.05
C LYS A 262 7.18 6.35 4.81
N ILE A 263 6.60 6.03 3.65
CA ILE A 263 5.28 6.52 3.26
C ILE A 263 4.24 5.44 3.56
N SER A 264 3.40 5.68 4.57
CA SER A 264 2.30 4.78 4.90
C SER A 264 1.10 4.95 3.97
N GLU A 265 0.96 6.12 3.35
CA GLU A 265 -0.09 6.39 2.37
C GLU A 265 0.32 7.46 1.37
N THR A 266 0.03 7.21 0.11
CA THR A 266 0.07 8.20 -0.95
C THR A 266 -0.78 7.74 -2.13
N GLY A 267 -1.43 8.67 -2.82
CA GLY A 267 -2.34 8.33 -3.91
C GLY A 267 -3.02 9.56 -4.51
N TRP A 268 -3.89 9.33 -5.48
CA TRP A 268 -4.61 10.39 -6.17
C TRP A 268 -6.04 9.92 -6.50
N PRO A 269 -7.09 10.70 -6.15
CA PRO A 269 -8.45 10.29 -6.38
C PRO A 269 -8.84 10.41 -7.86
N SER A 270 -9.57 9.42 -8.35
CA SER A 270 -10.06 9.36 -9.74
C SER A 270 -11.34 10.17 -9.99
N LYS A 271 -12.00 10.64 -8.94
CA LYS A 271 -13.21 11.44 -9.01
C LYS A 271 -13.39 12.20 -7.70
N GLY A 272 -13.82 13.45 -7.77
CA GLY A 272 -14.12 14.26 -6.59
C GLY A 272 -15.36 15.12 -6.78
N ASP A 273 -15.66 15.93 -5.75
CA ASP A 273 -16.69 16.97 -5.83
C ASP A 273 -16.24 18.12 -6.75
N THR A 274 -17.12 19.08 -7.01
CA THR A 274 -16.84 20.18 -7.96
C THR A 274 -15.65 21.06 -7.58
N ASP A 275 -15.35 21.17 -6.28
CA ASP A 275 -14.21 21.92 -5.72
C ASP A 275 -12.94 21.06 -5.56
N GLU A 276 -12.99 19.79 -5.97
CA GLU A 276 -11.87 18.83 -5.89
C GLU A 276 -11.09 18.78 -7.19
N VAL A 277 -10.56 19.94 -7.57
CA VAL A 277 -9.83 20.14 -8.82
C VAL A 277 -8.67 19.14 -8.94
N GLY A 278 -8.60 18.48 -10.08
CA GLY A 278 -7.57 17.50 -10.39
C GLY A 278 -7.97 16.05 -10.10
N ALA A 279 -9.08 15.79 -9.39
CA ALA A 279 -9.58 14.43 -9.15
C ALA A 279 -10.22 13.82 -10.41
N THR A 280 -9.40 13.24 -11.29
CA THR A 280 -9.82 12.61 -12.55
C THR A 280 -9.13 11.26 -12.73
N PRO A 281 -9.72 10.31 -13.49
CA PRO A 281 -9.09 9.02 -13.73
C PRO A 281 -7.74 9.16 -14.46
N GLU A 282 -7.61 10.18 -15.31
CA GLU A 282 -6.37 10.47 -16.05
C GLU A 282 -5.25 10.92 -15.10
N ASN A 283 -5.50 11.91 -14.23
CA ASN A 283 -4.51 12.35 -13.27
C ASN A 283 -4.16 11.27 -12.25
N ALA A 284 -5.15 10.47 -11.82
CA ALA A 284 -4.91 9.33 -10.94
C ALA A 284 -4.02 8.27 -11.60
N GLY A 285 -4.25 7.97 -12.88
CA GLY A 285 -3.41 7.09 -13.69
C GLY A 285 -1.98 7.62 -13.85
N LEU A 286 -1.82 8.91 -14.13
CA LEU A 286 -0.51 9.55 -14.24
C LEU A 286 0.25 9.52 -12.90
N TYR A 287 -0.41 9.91 -11.81
CA TYR A 287 0.21 9.95 -10.49
C TYR A 287 0.69 8.56 -10.05
N ASN A 288 -0.21 7.59 -10.01
CA ASN A 288 0.11 6.24 -9.52
C ASN A 288 1.04 5.51 -10.50
N GLY A 289 0.84 5.63 -11.81
CA GLY A 289 1.72 5.02 -12.81
C GLY A 289 3.16 5.53 -12.72
N ASN A 290 3.35 6.86 -12.67
CA ASN A 290 4.68 7.44 -12.57
C ASN A 290 5.33 7.16 -11.20
N LEU A 291 4.54 7.19 -10.12
CA LEU A 291 5.02 6.79 -8.79
C LEU A 291 5.59 5.37 -8.83
N LEU A 292 4.83 4.40 -9.37
CA LEU A 292 5.29 3.02 -9.47
C LEU A 292 6.59 2.89 -10.27
N GLN A 293 6.72 3.62 -11.38
CA GLN A 293 7.96 3.63 -12.17
C GLN A 293 9.14 4.13 -11.33
N ARG A 294 8.99 5.24 -10.60
CA ARG A 294 10.05 5.82 -9.76
C ARG A 294 10.50 4.86 -8.65
N ILE A 295 9.57 4.12 -8.06
CA ILE A 295 9.89 3.12 -7.03
C ILE A 295 10.60 1.89 -7.64
N GLN A 296 10.21 1.45 -8.84
CA GLN A 296 10.88 0.36 -9.55
C GLN A 296 12.33 0.72 -9.90
N GLU A 297 12.58 1.98 -10.23
CA GLU A 297 13.93 2.54 -10.44
C GLU A 297 14.73 2.70 -9.14
N LYS A 298 14.12 2.37 -7.98
CA LYS A 298 14.71 2.50 -6.64
C LYS A 298 15.20 3.91 -6.34
N GLN A 299 14.51 4.92 -6.86
CA GLN A 299 14.88 6.31 -6.65
C GLN A 299 14.73 6.68 -5.16
N GLY A 300 15.75 7.38 -4.65
CA GLY A 300 15.67 8.13 -3.39
C GLY A 300 15.28 9.58 -3.65
N THR A 301 15.12 10.35 -2.57
CA THR A 301 14.90 11.80 -2.67
C THR A 301 16.20 12.55 -2.93
N PRO A 302 16.17 13.83 -3.37
CA PRO A 302 17.38 14.63 -3.53
C PRO A 302 18.27 14.70 -2.28
N ALA A 303 17.71 14.78 -1.07
CA ALA A 303 18.50 14.79 0.17
C ALA A 303 18.95 13.39 0.63
N LYS A 304 18.33 12.31 0.13
CA LYS A 304 18.63 10.91 0.46
C LYS A 304 18.70 10.03 -0.81
N PRO A 305 19.60 10.32 -1.77
CA PRO A 305 19.58 9.67 -3.09
C PRO A 305 19.94 8.18 -3.05
N SER A 306 20.64 7.73 -1.99
CA SER A 306 21.04 6.32 -1.82
C SER A 306 20.02 5.47 -1.06
N THR A 307 18.93 6.06 -0.58
CA THR A 307 17.87 5.36 0.16
C THR A 307 16.62 5.36 -0.71
N PRO A 308 16.25 4.22 -1.32
CA PRO A 308 15.04 4.12 -2.10
C PRO A 308 13.80 4.51 -1.28
N VAL A 309 12.88 5.24 -1.88
CA VAL A 309 11.62 5.59 -1.22
C VAL A 309 10.80 4.31 -1.01
N ASP A 310 10.31 4.10 0.21
CA ASP A 310 9.46 2.98 0.61
C ASP A 310 8.02 3.48 0.83
N ILE A 311 7.06 2.91 0.09
CA ILE A 311 5.67 3.41 0.05
C ILE A 311 4.62 2.32 0.23
N TYR A 312 3.44 2.75 0.69
CA TYR A 312 2.17 2.06 0.53
C TYR A 312 1.21 2.94 -0.28
N VAL A 313 0.77 2.46 -1.45
CA VAL A 313 -0.19 3.16 -2.30
C VAL A 313 -1.57 3.15 -1.64
N PHE A 314 -2.26 4.29 -1.64
CA PHE A 314 -3.62 4.44 -1.16
C PHE A 314 -4.58 4.61 -2.36
N ALA A 315 -5.46 3.66 -2.66
CA ALA A 315 -5.67 2.35 -2.00
C ALA A 315 -6.04 1.26 -3.01
N LEU A 316 -6.16 0.01 -2.55
CA LEU A 316 -6.48 -1.13 -3.42
C LEU A 316 -7.84 -0.96 -4.13
N PHE A 317 -8.88 -0.60 -3.37
CA PHE A 317 -10.25 -0.50 -3.88
C PHE A 317 -10.85 0.88 -3.65
N ASN A 318 -11.85 1.23 -4.45
CA ASN A 318 -12.79 2.29 -4.13
C ASN A 318 -13.65 1.87 -2.93
N GLU A 319 -13.72 2.71 -1.90
CA GLU A 319 -14.39 2.42 -0.64
C GLU A 319 -15.69 3.24 -0.52
N ASN A 320 -16.83 2.66 -0.89
CA ASN A 320 -18.08 3.39 -1.10
C ASN A 320 -18.73 3.95 0.19
N LEU A 321 -18.31 3.49 1.38
CA LEU A 321 -18.84 3.98 2.65
C LEU A 321 -17.94 5.02 3.32
N LYS A 322 -16.81 5.41 2.71
CA LYS A 322 -15.95 6.46 3.28
C LYS A 322 -16.72 7.78 3.39
N PRO A 323 -16.73 8.41 4.59
CA PRO A 323 -17.38 9.69 4.80
C PRO A 323 -16.58 10.82 4.14
N GLY A 324 -17.17 12.03 4.11
CA GLY A 324 -16.50 13.21 3.56
C GLY A 324 -16.71 13.38 2.06
N PRO A 325 -15.81 14.11 1.37
CA PRO A 325 -16.00 14.50 -0.02
C PRO A 325 -15.98 13.30 -0.97
N ALA A 326 -16.40 13.50 -2.22
CA ALA A 326 -16.44 12.42 -3.21
C ALA A 326 -15.09 11.78 -3.48
N SER A 327 -13.98 12.52 -3.39
CA SER A 327 -12.63 11.96 -3.52
C SER A 327 -12.36 10.78 -2.61
N GLU A 328 -12.83 10.82 -1.36
CA GLU A 328 -12.61 9.76 -0.36
C GLU A 328 -13.10 8.39 -0.84
N ARG A 329 -14.14 8.34 -1.68
CA ARG A 329 -14.70 7.09 -2.22
C ARG A 329 -14.05 6.63 -3.52
N ASN A 330 -13.03 7.34 -4.02
CA ASN A 330 -12.51 7.19 -5.39
C ASN A 330 -10.96 7.13 -5.48
N TYR A 331 -10.26 6.75 -4.41
CA TYR A 331 -8.80 6.53 -4.40
C TYR A 331 -8.35 5.14 -4.90
N GLY A 332 -9.28 4.23 -5.13
CA GLY A 332 -8.98 2.86 -5.51
C GLY A 332 -8.23 2.74 -6.83
N LEU A 333 -7.24 1.85 -6.87
CA LEU A 333 -6.67 1.34 -8.14
C LEU A 333 -7.69 0.46 -8.88
N TYR A 334 -8.52 -0.26 -8.12
CA TYR A 334 -9.55 -1.17 -8.63
C TYR A 334 -10.94 -0.80 -8.14
N TYR A 335 -11.94 -1.05 -8.99
CA TYR A 335 -13.31 -1.19 -8.51
C TYR A 335 -13.45 -2.49 -7.70
N PRO A 336 -14.47 -2.59 -6.82
CA PRO A 336 -14.71 -3.80 -6.03
C PRO A 336 -14.97 -5.07 -6.85
N ASN A 337 -15.33 -4.95 -8.12
CA ASN A 337 -15.46 -6.09 -9.05
C ASN A 337 -14.11 -6.59 -9.62
N GLY A 338 -12.99 -5.96 -9.27
CA GLY A 338 -11.64 -6.29 -9.76
C GLY A 338 -11.25 -5.64 -11.09
N THR A 339 -12.11 -4.83 -11.71
CA THR A 339 -11.71 -4.06 -12.90
C THR A 339 -10.88 -2.84 -12.50
N PRO A 340 -9.78 -2.53 -13.21
CA PRO A 340 -8.98 -1.33 -12.92
C PRO A 340 -9.82 -0.07 -13.14
N VAL A 341 -9.66 0.93 -12.27
CA VAL A 341 -10.34 2.24 -12.42
C VAL A 341 -9.70 3.05 -13.55
N TYR A 342 -8.39 2.92 -13.70
CA TYR A 342 -7.56 3.54 -14.74
C TYR A 342 -6.35 2.62 -15.01
N ASN A 343 -5.70 2.79 -16.16
CA ASN A 343 -4.58 1.93 -16.56
C ASN A 343 -3.25 2.45 -15.96
N ILE A 344 -2.60 1.65 -15.14
CA ILE A 344 -1.26 1.89 -14.57
C ILE A 344 -0.24 0.84 -15.01
N GLY A 345 -0.53 0.11 -16.10
CA GLY A 345 0.34 -0.96 -16.60
C GLY A 345 0.29 -2.25 -15.78
N LEU A 346 -0.60 -2.34 -14.78
CA LEU A 346 -0.84 -3.54 -13.99
C LEU A 346 -2.04 -4.32 -14.51
N GLN A 347 -1.84 -5.59 -14.85
CA GLN A 347 -2.94 -6.51 -15.20
C GLN A 347 -3.20 -7.46 -14.04
N GLY A 348 -4.22 -7.13 -13.23
CA GLY A 348 -4.69 -7.98 -12.14
C GLY A 348 -5.75 -8.97 -12.61
N TYR A 349 -5.77 -10.15 -11.99
CA TYR A 349 -6.81 -11.15 -12.17
C TYR A 349 -7.56 -11.34 -10.85
N LEU A 350 -8.84 -10.99 -10.84
CA LEU A 350 -9.76 -11.33 -9.76
C LEU A 350 -10.63 -12.51 -10.21
N PRO A 351 -10.56 -13.68 -9.53
CA PRO A 351 -11.42 -14.82 -9.85
C PRO A 351 -12.90 -14.43 -9.76
N GLY A 352 -13.73 -14.97 -10.66
CA GLY A 352 -15.18 -14.78 -10.62
C GLY A 352 -15.82 -15.33 -9.34
N PHE A 353 -17.08 -14.98 -9.09
CA PHE A 353 -17.85 -15.65 -8.05
C PHE A 353 -18.15 -17.08 -8.52
N ASP A 354 -17.46 -18.07 -7.96
CA ASP A 354 -17.84 -19.47 -8.13
C ASP A 354 -19.13 -19.72 -7.34
N ILE A 355 -20.29 -19.53 -7.98
CA ILE A 355 -21.53 -20.16 -7.53
C ILE A 355 -21.41 -21.64 -7.89
N SER A 356 -20.69 -22.41 -7.08
CA SER A 356 -20.63 -23.86 -7.25
C SER A 356 -21.96 -24.48 -6.78
N ALA A 357 -23.01 -24.32 -7.57
CA ALA A 357 -24.12 -25.26 -7.56
C ALA A 357 -23.60 -26.57 -8.19
N SER A 358 -23.34 -27.55 -7.32
CA SER A 358 -23.39 -29.01 -7.57
C SER A 358 -23.78 -29.44 -8.99
N SER A 359 -22.89 -29.30 -9.97
CA SER A 359 -23.10 -29.82 -11.34
C SER A 359 -21.82 -30.29 -12.04
N ASN A 360 -20.63 -29.97 -11.50
CA ASN A 360 -19.35 -30.38 -12.11
C ASN A 360 -19.04 -31.87 -11.98
N ASN A 361 -19.70 -32.61 -11.09
CA ASN A 361 -19.51 -34.06 -10.97
C ASN A 361 -20.21 -34.87 -12.07
N VAL A 362 -21.17 -34.29 -12.82
CA VAL A 362 -21.86 -35.02 -13.90
C VAL A 362 -21.13 -34.88 -15.24
N ARG A 363 -20.49 -33.74 -15.52
CA ARG A 363 -19.77 -33.52 -16.78
C ARG A 363 -18.44 -34.30 -16.88
N HIS A 364 -17.72 -34.47 -15.78
CA HIS A 364 -16.48 -35.25 -15.78
C HIS A 364 -16.72 -36.76 -15.94
N VAL A 365 -17.81 -37.30 -15.37
CA VAL A 365 -18.14 -38.72 -15.52
C VAL A 365 -18.60 -39.04 -16.95
N PHE A 366 -19.37 -38.16 -17.58
CA PHE A 366 -19.78 -38.35 -18.99
C PHE A 366 -18.61 -38.27 -19.98
N SER A 367 -17.65 -37.36 -19.75
CA SER A 367 -16.51 -37.20 -20.65
C SER A 367 -15.54 -38.40 -20.58
N ILE A 368 -15.34 -38.98 -19.39
CA ILE A 368 -14.51 -40.18 -19.21
C ILE A 368 -15.17 -41.43 -19.83
N ILE A 369 -16.51 -41.55 -19.76
CA ILE A 369 -17.24 -42.67 -20.38
C ILE A 369 -17.19 -42.58 -21.92
N CYS A 370 -17.26 -41.39 -22.52
CA CYS A 370 -17.17 -41.23 -23.98
C CYS A 370 -15.77 -41.55 -24.52
N VAL A 371 -14.70 -41.19 -23.79
CA VAL A 371 -13.33 -41.47 -24.23
C VAL A 371 -13.02 -42.97 -24.13
N THR A 372 -13.49 -43.67 -23.10
CA THR A 372 -13.26 -45.12 -22.98
C THR A 372 -14.03 -45.94 -24.01
N PHE A 373 -15.25 -45.52 -24.39
CA PHE A 373 -16.01 -46.19 -25.45
C PHE A 373 -15.37 -46.02 -26.85
N THR A 374 -14.78 -44.85 -27.11
CA THR A 374 -14.13 -44.56 -28.40
C THR A 374 -12.81 -45.34 -28.54
N VAL A 375 -12.05 -45.49 -27.45
CA VAL A 375 -10.82 -46.29 -27.44
C VAL A 375 -11.12 -47.79 -27.57
N PHE A 376 -12.20 -48.29 -26.95
CA PHE A 376 -12.60 -49.69 -27.08
C PHE A 376 -13.03 -50.08 -28.51
N LEU A 377 -13.72 -49.18 -29.22
CA LEU A 377 -14.11 -49.36 -30.62
C LEU A 377 -12.94 -49.30 -31.60
N LEU A 378 -11.88 -48.54 -31.27
CA LEU A 378 -10.67 -48.44 -32.09
C LEU A 378 -9.75 -49.66 -31.92
N ILE A 379 -9.69 -50.24 -30.71
CA ILE A 379 -8.87 -51.43 -30.44
C ILE A 379 -9.46 -52.68 -31.10
N ASN A 380 -10.79 -52.84 -31.11
CA ASN A 380 -11.44 -53.99 -31.75
C ASN A 380 -11.36 -53.99 -33.29
N LYS A 381 -11.06 -52.84 -33.93
CA LYS A 381 -10.80 -52.78 -35.38
C LYS A 381 -9.36 -53.11 -35.78
N CYS A 382 -8.44 -53.21 -34.83
CA CYS A 382 -7.04 -53.56 -35.10
C CYS A 382 -6.73 -55.06 -34.97
N PHE A 383 -7.69 -55.90 -34.58
CA PHE A 383 -7.47 -57.34 -34.38
C PHE A 383 -8.20 -58.27 -35.38
N ASP A 384 -8.97 -57.73 -36.32
CA ASP A 384 -9.56 -58.49 -37.45
C ASP A 384 -8.91 -58.08 -38.79
N GLY A 385 -7.58 -58.23 -38.87
CA GLY A 385 -6.78 -58.01 -40.08
C GLY A 385 -5.77 -59.12 -40.29
#